data_AF-A0A7J4QJN1-F1
#
_entry.id   AF-A0A7J4QJN1-F1
#
_cell.length_a   1.000
_cell.length_b   1.000
_cell.length_c   1.000
_cell.angle_alpha   90.00
_cell.angle_beta   90.00
_cell.angle_gamma   90.00
#
_symmetry.space_group_name_H-M   'P 1'
#
loop_
_entity.id
_entity.type
_entity.pdbx_description
1 polymer ?
#
loop_
_entity_poly.entity_id
_entity_poly.type
_entity_poly.pdbx_seq_one_letter_code
_entity_poly.pdbx_strand_id
1 'polypeptide(L)'
;MVGHRKGGMGPGRYPVKASRVVIKLLNSAMDNARHQHEDIDAEDMIITHIAAHRGLIKRGFMPRARGRATPKNHYQVNLEVFLEAPDSYDAEDDEF
;
A
#
# COMPACT_ATOMS: atom_id res chain seq x y z
N MET A 1 -17.39 2.23 14.54
CA MET A 1 -18.02 2.81 13.33
C MET A 1 -17.26 4.09 12.96
N VAL A 2 -17.01 4.35 11.68
CA VAL A 2 -16.32 5.56 11.22
C VAL A 2 -17.37 6.61 10.83
N GLY A 3 -17.15 7.88 11.19
CA GLY A 3 -18.07 8.96 10.85
C GLY A 3 -18.05 9.32 9.36
N HIS A 4 -19.16 9.86 8.85
CA HIS A 4 -19.26 10.33 7.47
C HIS A 4 -18.41 11.59 7.24
N ARG A 5 -17.85 11.71 6.04
CA ARG A 5 -17.13 12.89 5.59
C ARG A 5 -17.97 13.65 4.56
N LYS A 6 -17.81 14.97 4.56
CA LYS A 6 -18.46 15.87 3.61
C LYS A 6 -18.00 15.52 2.19
N GLY A 7 -18.93 15.52 1.23
CA GLY A 7 -18.69 15.14 -0.16
C GLY A 7 -19.15 13.70 -0.48
N GLY A 8 -18.63 13.12 -1.56
CA GLY A 8 -19.01 11.78 -2.05
C GLY A 8 -18.32 10.60 -1.35
N MET A 9 -17.44 10.85 -0.36
CA MET A 9 -16.61 9.83 0.27
C MET A 9 -17.38 8.92 1.26
N GLY A 10 -18.54 9.36 1.77
CA GLY A 10 -19.30 8.60 2.76
C GLY A 10 -18.53 8.37 4.07
N PRO A 11 -18.62 7.20 4.73
CA PRO A 11 -17.84 6.88 5.93
C PRO A 11 -16.34 6.77 5.63
N GLY A 12 -15.53 7.67 6.17
CA GLY A 12 -14.10 7.76 5.79
C GLY A 12 -13.18 8.47 6.78
N ARG A 13 -11.87 8.26 6.60
CA ARG A 13 -10.78 8.89 7.37
C ARG A 13 -9.60 9.22 6.46
N TYR A 14 -8.66 10.01 6.99
CA TYR A 14 -7.39 10.37 6.35
C TYR A 14 -6.23 9.69 7.07
N PRO A 15 -5.79 8.47 6.66
CA PRO A 15 -4.78 7.70 7.37
C PRO A 15 -3.35 8.18 7.05
N VAL A 16 -3.00 9.38 7.52
CA VAL A 16 -1.73 10.08 7.21
C VAL A 16 -0.48 9.19 7.37
N LYS A 17 -0.41 8.41 8.47
CA LYS A 17 0.75 7.53 8.71
C LYS A 17 0.88 6.43 7.66
N ALA A 18 -0.24 5.84 7.23
CA ALA A 18 -0.23 4.78 6.22
C ALA A 18 0.14 5.36 4.85
N SER A 19 -0.47 6.48 4.47
CA SER A 19 -0.18 7.16 3.20
C SER A 19 1.30 7.50 3.05
N ARG A 20 1.96 7.99 4.11
CA ARG A 20 3.41 8.27 4.09
C ARG A 20 4.26 7.04 3.82
N VAL A 21 3.86 5.87 4.33
CA VAL A 21 4.60 4.62 4.11
C VAL A 21 4.39 4.12 2.68
N VAL A 22 3.17 4.22 2.14
CA VAL A 22 2.87 3.85 0.76
C VAL A 22 3.64 4.72 -0.23
N ILE A 23 3.67 6.04 -0.03
CA ILE A 23 4.45 6.96 -0.88
C ILE A 23 5.94 6.58 -0.87
N LYS A 24 6.49 6.28 0.32
CA LYS A 24 7.88 5.82 0.43
C LYS A 24 8.13 4.54 -0.36
N LEU A 25 7.20 3.57 -0.31
CA LEU A 25 7.29 2.32 -1.03
C LEU A 25 7.24 2.54 -2.55
N LEU A 26 6.32 3.37 -3.04
CA LEU A 26 6.20 3.70 -4.45
C LEU A 26 7.46 4.39 -4.99
N ASN A 27 8.01 5.36 -4.26
CA ASN A 27 9.26 6.01 -4.65
C ASN A 27 10.41 5.00 -4.76
N SER A 28 10.53 4.09 -3.79
CA SER A 28 11.54 3.04 -3.85
C SER A 28 11.31 2.06 -5.01
N ALA A 29 10.07 1.78 -5.38
CA ALA A 29 9.74 0.92 -6.52
C ALA A 29 10.08 1.61 -7.85
N MET A 30 9.78 2.90 -8.00
CA MET A 30 10.18 3.72 -9.15
C MET A 30 11.71 3.82 -9.27
N ASP A 31 12.41 4.04 -8.16
CA ASP A 31 13.87 4.02 -8.16
C ASP A 31 14.41 2.67 -8.64
N ASN A 32 13.85 1.54 -8.17
CA ASN A 32 14.25 0.22 -8.65
C ASN A 32 13.96 0.04 -10.15
N ALA A 33 12.84 0.55 -10.65
CA ALA A 33 12.51 0.50 -12.08
C ALA A 33 13.51 1.27 -12.93
N ARG A 34 13.87 2.51 -12.53
CA ARG A 34 14.90 3.33 -13.20
C ARG A 34 16.27 2.67 -13.25
N HIS A 35 16.59 1.83 -12.27
CA HIS A 35 17.85 1.07 -12.26
C HIS A 35 17.81 -0.17 -13.18
N GLN A 36 16.62 -0.73 -13.44
CA GLN A 36 16.47 -1.96 -14.25
C GLN A 36 16.17 -1.68 -15.72
N HIS A 37 15.51 -0.55 -16.01
CA HIS A 37 15.10 -0.14 -17.34
C HIS A 37 15.59 1.29 -17.60
N GLU A 38 16.41 1.47 -18.64
CA GLU A 38 16.95 2.79 -19.03
C GLU A 38 16.02 3.53 -20.01
N ASP A 39 15.14 2.78 -20.67
CA ASP A 39 14.28 3.19 -21.77
C ASP A 39 12.83 3.49 -21.34
N ILE A 40 12.46 3.12 -20.12
CA ILE A 40 11.10 3.28 -19.58
C ILE A 40 11.11 4.37 -18.52
N ASP A 41 10.24 5.36 -18.65
CA ASP A 41 10.02 6.33 -17.58
C ASP A 41 9.21 5.68 -16.44
N ALA A 42 9.74 5.73 -15.22
CA ALA A 42 9.10 5.12 -14.06
C ALA A 42 7.79 5.82 -13.69
N GLU A 43 7.65 7.09 -14.06
CA GLU A 43 6.45 7.89 -13.90
C GLU A 43 5.27 7.43 -14.78
N ASP A 44 5.58 6.77 -15.91
CA ASP A 44 4.58 6.25 -16.85
C ASP A 44 4.14 4.81 -16.52
N MET A 45 4.79 4.15 -15.56
CA MET A 45 4.45 2.80 -15.13
C MET A 45 3.12 2.75 -14.35
N ILE A 46 2.43 1.63 -14.48
CA ILE A 46 1.11 1.40 -13.88
C ILE A 46 1.26 0.45 -12.68
N ILE A 47 0.52 0.75 -11.60
CA ILE A 47 0.39 -0.16 -10.46
C ILE A 47 -0.60 -1.28 -10.84
N THR A 48 -0.09 -2.45 -11.21
CA THR A 48 -0.92 -3.60 -11.60
C THR A 48 -1.41 -4.38 -10.38
N HIS A 49 -0.57 -4.48 -9.36
CA HIS A 49 -0.91 -5.18 -8.12
C HIS A 49 -0.40 -4.44 -6.89
N ILE A 50 -1.29 -4.33 -5.90
CA ILE A 50 -0.95 -3.87 -4.55
C ILE A 50 -1.71 -4.70 -3.53
N ALA A 51 -0.99 -5.27 -2.57
CA ALA A 51 -1.58 -6.09 -1.53
C ALA A 51 -0.94 -5.84 -0.17
N ALA A 52 -1.74 -6.12 0.87
CA ALA A 52 -1.38 -5.92 2.26
C ALA A 52 -1.62 -7.22 3.04
N HIS A 53 -0.52 -7.82 3.52
CA HIS A 53 -0.57 -9.07 4.27
C HIS A 53 -0.30 -8.84 5.75
N ARG A 54 -0.90 -9.68 6.60
CA ARG A 54 -0.66 -9.63 8.04
C ARG A 54 0.80 -9.97 8.34
N GLY A 55 1.52 -9.03 8.93
CA GLY A 55 2.88 -9.22 9.38
C GLY A 55 2.98 -9.77 10.80
N LEU A 56 4.19 -9.70 11.34
CA LEU A 56 4.47 -10.09 12.71
C LEU A 56 3.66 -9.27 13.73
N ILE A 57 3.33 -9.90 14.85
CA ILE A 57 2.58 -9.26 15.93
C ILE A 57 3.55 -8.96 17.06
N LYS A 58 3.83 -7.67 17.30
CA LYS A 58 4.59 -7.27 18.48
C LYS A 58 3.69 -7.39 19.71
N ARG A 59 3.90 -8.45 20.49
CA ARG A 59 3.09 -8.76 21.67
C ARG A 59 3.47 -7.85 22.83
N GLY A 60 2.46 -7.45 23.59
CA GLY A 60 2.62 -6.66 24.81
C GLY A 60 1.46 -6.94 25.75
N PHE A 61 1.62 -6.61 27.03
CA PHE A 61 0.57 -6.74 28.04
C PHE A 61 0.31 -5.40 28.71
N MET A 62 -0.96 -5.13 28.99
CA MET A 62 -1.37 -3.94 29.75
C MET A 62 -2.01 -4.40 31.07
N PRO A 63 -1.51 -3.94 32.23
CA PRO A 63 -2.14 -4.24 33.51
C PRO A 63 -3.53 -3.61 33.58
N ARG A 64 -4.44 -4.29 34.27
CA ARG A 64 -5.84 -3.93 34.49
C ARG A 64 -6.16 -4.04 35.98
N ALA A 65 -7.30 -3.48 36.37
CA ALA A 65 -7.82 -3.59 37.74
C ALA A 65 -7.93 -5.07 38.18
N ARG A 66 -7.82 -5.28 39.50
CA ARG A 66 -7.90 -6.60 40.15
C ARG A 66 -6.81 -7.58 39.67
N GLY A 67 -5.59 -7.10 39.43
CA GLY A 67 -4.43 -7.93 39.09
C GLY A 67 -4.48 -8.61 37.72
N ARG A 68 -5.45 -8.26 36.87
CA ARG A 68 -5.59 -8.84 35.53
C ARG A 68 -4.60 -8.19 34.54
N ALA A 69 -4.13 -8.94 33.56
CA ALA A 69 -3.42 -8.40 32.40
C ALA A 69 -4.15 -8.77 31.11
N THR A 70 -4.22 -7.86 30.15
CA THR A 70 -4.79 -8.11 28.82
C THR A 70 -3.78 -7.82 27.72
N PRO A 71 -3.76 -8.58 26.61
CA PRO A 71 -2.86 -8.30 25.49
C PRO A 71 -3.06 -6.89 24.91
N LYS A 72 -1.95 -6.21 24.63
CA LYS A 72 -1.88 -4.92 23.92
C LYS A 72 -0.93 -5.09 22.74
N ASN A 73 -1.35 -5.93 21.82
CA ASN A 73 -0.55 -6.32 20.66
C ASN A 73 -0.53 -5.19 19.62
N HIS A 74 0.65 -4.92 19.06
CA HIS A 74 0.81 -4.03 17.91
C HIS A 74 0.97 -4.89 16.64
N TYR A 75 -0.04 -4.83 15.78
CA TYR A 75 -0.07 -5.57 14.52
C TYR A 75 0.77 -4.83 13.47
N GLN A 76 1.67 -5.56 12.81
CA GLN A 76 2.42 -5.07 11.66
C GLN A 76 1.84 -5.64 10.38
N VAL A 77 2.17 -5.03 9.24
CA VAL A 77 1.66 -5.38 7.92
C VAL A 77 2.83 -5.40 6.95
N ASN A 78 2.85 -6.38 6.06
CA ASN A 78 3.75 -6.44 4.92
C ASN A 78 2.99 -5.88 3.71
N LEU A 79 3.61 -4.95 2.98
CA LEU A 79 3.04 -4.37 1.77
C LEU A 79 3.86 -4.82 0.57
N GLU A 80 3.17 -5.22 -0.48
CA GLU A 80 3.74 -5.59 -1.77
C GLU A 80 3.13 -4.74 -2.88
N VAL A 81 3.96 -4.35 -3.84
CA VAL A 81 3.58 -3.53 -4.99
C VAL A 81 4.32 -4.01 -6.22
N PHE A 82 3.61 -4.07 -7.34
CA PHE A 82 4.13 -4.40 -8.66
C PHE A 82 3.85 -3.23 -9.59
N LEU A 83 4.86 -2.84 -10.36
CA LEU A 83 4.79 -1.82 -11.38
C LEU A 83 5.09 -2.48 -12.71
N GLU A 84 4.26 -2.22 -13.71
CA GLU A 84 4.46 -2.69 -15.07
C GLU A 84 4.40 -1.51 -16.03
N ALA A 85 5.21 -1.56 -17.09
CA ALA A 85 5.10 -0.60 -18.17
C ALA A 85 3.79 -0.89 -18.93
N PRO A 86 3.12 0.15 -19.46
CA PRO A 86 1.99 -0.07 -20.35
C PRO A 86 2.46 -0.84 -21.58
N ASP A 87 1.81 -1.97 -21.87
CA ASP A 87 2.10 -2.76 -23.06
C ASP A 87 1.76 -1.92 -24.30
N SER A 88 2.78 -1.58 -25.10
CA SER A 88 2.62 -0.79 -26.32
C SER A 88 2.08 -1.60 -27.52
N TYR A 89 1.45 -2.76 -27.28
CA TYR A 89 1.11 -3.74 -28.33
C TYR A 89 -0.39 -3.93 -28.61
N ASP A 90 -1.28 -3.10 -28.07
CA ASP A 90 -2.72 -3.17 -28.38
C ASP A 90 -3.12 -2.33 -29.63
N ALA A 91 -2.17 -1.94 -30.50
CA ALA A 91 -2.43 -1.07 -31.65
C ALA A 91 -2.35 -1.73 -33.04
N GLU A 92 -1.98 -3.02 -33.15
CA GLU A 92 -1.75 -3.69 -34.45
C GLU A 92 -2.44 -5.06 -34.63
N ASP A 93 -3.54 -5.37 -33.93
CA ASP A 93 -4.25 -6.66 -34.10
C ASP A 93 -5.76 -6.52 -34.44
N ASP A 94 -6.19 -5.39 -35.01
CA ASP A 94 -7.55 -5.17 -35.54
C ASP A 94 -7.61 -5.17 -37.10
N GLU A 95 -6.61 -5.73 -37.78
CA GLU A 95 -6.66 -5.98 -39.23
C GLU A 95 -6.94 -7.47 -39.53
N PHE A 96 -8.22 -7.86 -39.49
CA PHE A 96 -8.76 -9.01 -40.26
C PHE A 96 -10.26 -8.86 -40.55
#